data_AF-A0A940JBJ4-F1
#
_entry.id   AF-A0A940JBJ4-F1
#
_cell.length_a   1.000
_cell.length_b   1.000
_cell.length_c   1.000
_cell.angle_alpha   90.00
_cell.angle_beta   90.00
_cell.angle_gamma   90.00
#
_symmetry.space_group_name_H-M   'P 1'
#
loop_
_entity.id
_entity.type
_entity.pdbx_description
1 polymer ?
#
loop_
_entity_poly.entity_id
_entity_poly.type
_entity_poly.pdbx_seq_one_letter_code
_entity_poly.pdbx_strand_id
1 'polypeptide(L)'
;MSPRLVRAIGASLLILVVGGIAMAKLGGGDDTDDRVDAAQTYAAQVARVSTATGNRLAELSDRSDYRKAAAAAESTRAYATSINGAAAQLRAATPPGDVRALHDSLVKLYEQTATSLGRLASRFAQAGDPVELAAGAQELSTQIQQYSTQEHELRDAIERALVQATTPGG
;
A
#
# COMPACT_ATOMS: atom_id res chain seq x y z
N MET A 1 44.21 -15.54 9.41
CA MET A 1 43.28 -14.99 10.42
C MET A 1 42.56 -13.80 9.82
N SER A 2 41.28 -13.95 9.49
CA SER A 2 40.38 -12.82 9.20
C SER A 2 39.93 -12.19 10.52
N PRO A 3 39.51 -10.91 10.48
CA PRO A 3 38.06 -10.70 10.52
C PRO A 3 37.59 -9.67 9.49
N ARG A 4 36.45 -9.99 8.87
CA ARG A 4 35.69 -9.15 7.96
C ARG A 4 34.89 -8.12 8.78
N LEU A 5 35.05 -6.84 8.45
CA LEU A 5 34.24 -5.75 9.00
C LEU A 5 32.87 -5.75 8.33
N VAL A 6 31.86 -6.12 9.10
CA VAL A 6 30.43 -5.93 8.83
C VAL A 6 30.02 -4.58 9.43
N ARG A 7 29.55 -3.63 8.62
CA ARG A 7 28.75 -2.46 9.06
C ARG A 7 27.76 -2.13 7.93
N ALA A 8 26.51 -2.62 8.02
CA ALA A 8 25.37 -1.99 8.71
C ALA A 8 24.63 -1.01 7.78
N ILE A 9 23.69 -1.54 6.99
CA ILE A 9 22.67 -0.76 6.29
C ILE A 9 21.61 -0.41 7.35
N GLY A 10 21.56 0.88 7.70
CA GLY A 10 20.55 1.44 8.59
C GLY A 10 19.20 1.50 7.88
N ALA A 11 18.35 0.50 8.12
CA ALA A 11 16.94 0.59 7.82
C ALA A 11 16.24 1.35 8.95
N SER A 12 16.10 2.67 8.79
CA SER A 12 15.29 3.50 9.67
C SER A 12 13.81 3.14 9.50
N LEU A 13 13.32 2.26 10.37
CA LEU A 13 11.92 1.88 10.45
C LEU A 13 11.18 2.90 11.34
N LEU A 14 10.65 3.96 10.73
CA LEU A 14 9.77 4.90 11.41
C LEU A 14 8.36 4.28 11.50
N ILE A 15 8.08 3.58 12.61
CA ILE A 15 6.72 3.15 12.94
C ILE A 15 6.03 4.35 13.59
N LEU A 16 5.26 5.12 12.81
CA LEU A 16 4.30 6.08 13.36
C LEU A 16 3.03 5.31 13.72
N VAL A 17 2.91 4.90 14.98
CA VAL A 17 1.63 4.48 15.58
C VAL A 17 0.83 5.75 15.84
N VAL A 18 -0.07 6.12 14.92
CA VAL A 18 -1.09 7.13 15.22
C VAL A 18 -2.36 6.38 15.58
N GLY A 19 -2.64 6.35 16.90
CA GLY A 19 -3.85 5.79 17.46
C GLY A 19 -5.08 6.53 16.94
N GLY A 20 -6.05 5.76 16.44
CA GLY A 20 -7.40 6.24 16.21
C GLY A 20 -8.06 6.50 17.57
N ILE A 21 -8.09 7.76 17.98
CA ILE A 21 -8.94 8.19 19.09
C ILE A 21 -10.37 8.23 18.55
N ALA A 22 -11.14 7.19 18.83
CA ALA A 22 -12.58 7.19 18.66
C ALA A 22 -13.19 8.05 19.78
N MET A 23 -13.31 9.36 19.55
CA MET A 23 -14.15 10.23 20.38
C MET A 23 -15.61 10.06 19.93
N ALA A 24 -16.34 9.22 20.66
CA ALA A 24 -17.79 9.21 20.61
C ALA A 24 -18.31 10.57 21.11
N LYS A 25 -18.84 11.40 20.21
CA LYS A 25 -19.54 12.63 20.58
C LYS A 25 -21.05 12.37 20.51
N LEU A 26 -21.66 12.29 21.68
CA LEU A 26 -23.10 12.45 21.90
C LEU A 26 -23.44 13.93 21.67
N GLY A 27 -24.28 14.25 20.69
CA GLY A 27 -24.83 15.59 20.51
C GLY A 27 -25.44 15.77 19.13
N GLY A 28 -26.76 15.98 19.07
CA GLY A 28 -27.53 16.15 17.84
C GLY A 28 -27.14 17.39 17.04
N GLY A 29 -26.08 17.27 16.26
CA GLY A 29 -25.82 18.02 15.05
C GLY A 29 -26.43 17.28 13.86
N ASP A 30 -26.80 18.03 12.84
CA ASP A 30 -27.41 17.57 11.60
C ASP A 30 -26.68 16.32 11.08
N ASP A 31 -27.38 15.17 10.94
CA ASP A 31 -26.80 13.87 10.54
C ASP A 31 -25.97 13.97 9.23
N THR A 32 -26.20 15.02 8.45
CA THR A 32 -25.46 15.35 7.23
C THR A 32 -24.03 15.82 7.52
N ASP A 33 -23.81 16.70 8.49
CA ASP A 33 -22.49 17.29 8.78
C ASP A 33 -21.54 16.22 9.36
N ASP A 34 -22.02 15.40 10.30
CA ASP A 34 -21.23 14.29 10.87
C ASP A 34 -20.86 13.25 9.79
N ARG A 35 -21.75 13.01 8.82
CA ARG A 35 -21.47 12.11 7.68
C ARG A 35 -20.42 12.68 6.73
N VAL A 36 -20.48 13.99 6.45
CA VAL A 36 -19.50 14.67 5.61
C VAL A 36 -18.11 14.65 6.26
N ASP A 37 -18.02 14.95 7.56
CA ASP A 37 -16.76 14.93 8.30
C ASP A 37 -16.12 13.52 8.36
N ALA A 38 -16.95 12.49 8.57
CA ALA A 38 -16.50 11.10 8.54
C ALA A 38 -16.00 10.69 7.15
N ALA A 39 -16.71 11.09 6.08
CA ALA A 39 -16.31 10.82 4.70
C ALA A 39 -14.99 11.50 4.34
N GLN A 40 -14.80 12.77 4.73
CA GLN A 40 -13.56 13.51 4.50
C GLN A 40 -12.39 12.90 5.28
N THR A 41 -12.60 12.53 6.55
CA THR A 41 -11.58 11.89 7.38
C THR A 41 -11.12 10.56 6.77
N TYR A 42 -12.08 9.75 6.33
CA TYR A 42 -11.80 8.49 5.64
C TYR A 42 -11.05 8.71 4.32
N ALA A 43 -11.50 9.63 3.47
CA ALA A 43 -10.83 9.97 2.21
C ALA A 43 -9.37 10.39 2.44
N ALA A 44 -9.13 11.25 3.44
CA ALA A 44 -7.78 11.69 3.79
C ALA A 44 -6.90 10.54 4.31
N GLN A 45 -7.46 9.55 4.99
CA GLN A 45 -6.72 8.35 5.41
C GLN A 45 -6.33 7.48 4.21
N VAL A 46 -7.28 7.18 3.32
CA VAL A 46 -7.00 6.40 2.10
C VAL A 46 -5.94 7.10 1.24
N ALA A 47 -6.12 8.39 0.97
CA ALA A 47 -5.17 9.17 0.15
C ALA A 47 -3.74 9.17 0.74
N ARG A 48 -3.61 9.26 2.07
CA ARG A 48 -2.31 9.17 2.75
C ARG A 48 -1.65 7.81 2.55
N VAL A 49 -2.39 6.72 2.74
CA VAL A 49 -1.86 5.35 2.58
C VAL A 49 -1.47 5.10 1.11
N SER A 50 -2.32 5.49 0.17
CA SER A 50 -2.07 5.38 -1.27
C SER A 50 -0.83 6.17 -1.69
N THR A 51 -0.71 7.43 -1.27
CA THR A 51 0.44 8.28 -1.61
C THR A 51 1.74 7.71 -1.04
N ALA A 52 1.74 7.28 0.23
CA ALA A 52 2.90 6.66 0.84
C ALA A 52 3.34 5.38 0.11
N THR A 53 2.39 4.59 -0.37
CA THR A 53 2.66 3.36 -1.13
C THR A 53 3.15 3.67 -2.54
N GLY A 54 2.54 4.66 -3.21
CA GLY A 54 2.93 5.16 -4.53
C GLY A 54 4.36 5.72 -4.57
N ASN A 55 4.75 6.52 -3.58
CA ASN A 55 6.13 7.02 -3.47
C ASN A 55 7.15 5.86 -3.36
N ARG A 56 6.78 4.82 -2.60
CA ARG A 56 7.63 3.65 -2.42
C ARG A 56 7.70 2.76 -3.68
N LEU A 57 6.67 2.78 -4.52
CA LEU A 57 6.67 2.15 -5.86
C LEU A 57 7.60 2.86 -6.83
N ALA A 58 7.56 4.19 -6.83
CA ALA A 58 8.45 4.99 -7.64
C ALA A 58 9.91 4.69 -7.24
N GLU A 59 10.21 4.67 -5.93
CA GLU A 59 11.53 4.29 -5.43
C GLU A 59 11.97 2.88 -5.87
N LEU A 60 11.06 1.90 -5.86
CA LEU A 60 11.39 0.53 -6.28
C LEU A 60 11.61 0.41 -7.79
N SER A 61 10.83 1.16 -8.57
CA SER A 61 10.91 1.19 -10.04
C SER A 61 12.20 1.85 -10.52
N ASP A 62 12.68 2.87 -9.82
CA ASP A 62 13.93 3.57 -10.13
C ASP A 62 15.17 2.75 -9.76
N ARG A 63 15.07 1.82 -8.80
CA ARG A 63 16.22 1.01 -8.39
C ARG A 63 16.62 0.00 -9.46
N SER A 64 17.83 0.13 -9.98
CA SER A 64 18.44 -0.77 -10.97
C SER A 64 19.09 -2.03 -10.36
N ASP A 65 18.78 -2.36 -9.10
CA ASP A 65 19.48 -3.35 -8.29
C ASP A 65 19.23 -4.82 -8.70
N TYR A 66 18.38 -5.05 -9.70
CA TYR A 66 18.00 -6.39 -10.17
C TYR A 66 19.12 -7.18 -10.86
N ARG A 67 20.32 -6.60 -10.99
CA ARG A 67 21.52 -7.32 -11.45
C ARG A 67 22.08 -8.29 -10.41
N LYS A 68 21.65 -8.19 -9.15
CA LYS A 68 22.08 -9.09 -8.06
C LYS A 68 20.86 -9.73 -7.40
N ALA A 69 20.77 -11.06 -7.50
CA ALA A 69 19.71 -11.89 -6.90
C ALA A 69 19.37 -11.52 -5.46
N ALA A 70 20.38 -11.42 -4.59
CA ALA A 70 20.18 -11.10 -3.17
C ALA A 70 19.59 -9.68 -2.95
N ALA A 71 20.09 -8.68 -3.69
CA ALA A 71 19.60 -7.31 -3.58
C ALA A 71 18.17 -7.17 -4.11
N ALA A 72 17.87 -7.84 -5.24
CA ALA A 72 16.53 -7.91 -5.81
C ALA A 72 15.53 -8.57 -4.85
N ALA A 73 15.93 -9.66 -4.20
CA ALA A 73 15.12 -10.35 -3.21
C ALA A 73 14.84 -9.48 -1.99
N GLU A 74 15.87 -8.79 -1.47
CA GLU A 74 15.75 -7.91 -0.31
C GLU A 74 14.84 -6.71 -0.60
N SER A 75 15.05 -6.01 -1.73
CA SER A 75 14.23 -4.85 -2.12
C SER A 75 12.77 -5.25 -2.33
N THR A 76 12.52 -6.34 -3.06
CA THR A 76 11.16 -6.84 -3.32
C THR A 76 10.48 -7.26 -2.01
N ARG A 77 11.21 -7.89 -1.07
CA ARG A 77 10.66 -8.28 0.24
C ARG A 77 10.34 -7.06 1.11
N ALA A 78 11.24 -6.06 1.15
CA ALA A 78 11.00 -4.82 1.88
C ALA A 78 9.73 -4.12 1.36
N TYR A 79 9.54 -4.15 0.05
CA TYR A 79 8.36 -3.59 -0.59
C TYR A 79 7.08 -4.36 -0.27
N ALA A 80 7.10 -5.70 -0.35
CA ALA A 80 5.99 -6.56 0.08
C ALA A 80 5.57 -6.28 1.54
N THR A 81 6.54 -6.12 2.45
CA THR A 81 6.28 -5.75 3.85
C THR A 81 5.61 -4.39 3.97
N SER A 82 6.03 -3.41 3.17
CA SER A 82 5.40 -2.08 3.18
C SER A 82 3.95 -2.12 2.70
N ILE A 83 3.65 -2.86 1.63
CA ILE A 83 2.26 -3.00 1.16
C ILE A 83 1.41 -3.71 2.22
N ASN A 84 1.94 -4.75 2.88
CA ASN A 84 1.24 -5.40 3.99
C ASN A 84 0.95 -4.43 5.14
N GLY A 85 1.89 -3.54 5.46
CA GLY A 85 1.68 -2.48 6.45
C GLY A 85 0.56 -1.51 6.04
N ALA A 86 0.53 -1.13 4.76
CA ALA A 86 -0.53 -0.29 4.20
C ALA A 86 -1.90 -0.98 4.22
N ALA A 87 -1.97 -2.28 3.89
CA ALA A 87 -3.19 -3.08 4.02
C ALA A 87 -3.72 -3.07 5.47
N ALA A 88 -2.83 -3.22 6.45
CA ALA A 88 -3.20 -3.16 7.87
C ALA A 88 -3.72 -1.77 8.28
N GLN A 89 -3.12 -0.69 7.76
CA GLN A 89 -3.59 0.67 7.99
C GLN A 89 -4.96 0.93 7.37
N LEU A 90 -5.22 0.38 6.16
CA LEU A 90 -6.52 0.46 5.52
C LEU A 90 -7.57 -0.33 6.30
N ARG A 91 -7.28 -1.56 6.74
CA ARG A 91 -8.21 -2.35 7.58
C ARG A 91 -8.58 -1.66 8.89
N ALA A 92 -7.68 -0.84 9.44
CA ALA A 92 -7.95 -0.06 10.64
C ALA A 92 -8.81 1.18 10.36
N ALA A 93 -8.96 1.59 9.10
CA ALA A 93 -9.87 2.66 8.71
C ALA A 93 -11.32 2.16 8.79
N THR A 94 -12.23 3.02 9.24
CA THR A 94 -13.67 2.73 9.22
C THR A 94 -14.27 3.35 7.97
N PRO A 95 -14.61 2.56 6.92
CA PRO A 95 -15.23 3.10 5.72
C PRO A 95 -16.69 3.49 5.98
N PRO A 96 -17.17 4.60 5.41
CA PRO A 96 -18.60 4.87 5.27
C PRO A 96 -19.33 3.70 4.60
N GLY A 97 -20.62 3.51 4.93
CA GLY A 97 -21.41 2.37 4.44
C GLY A 97 -21.38 2.23 2.91
N ASP A 98 -21.53 3.35 2.20
CA ASP A 98 -21.63 3.42 0.73
C ASP A 98 -20.35 2.95 0.02
N VAL A 99 -19.19 3.00 0.69
CA VAL A 99 -17.89 2.64 0.10
C VAL A 99 -17.27 1.38 0.68
N ARG A 100 -17.95 0.70 1.60
CA ARG A 100 -17.38 -0.47 2.31
C ARG A 100 -16.92 -1.57 1.35
N ALA A 101 -17.71 -1.91 0.33
CA ALA A 101 -17.32 -2.95 -0.63
C ALA A 101 -16.11 -2.54 -1.49
N LEU A 102 -15.99 -1.27 -1.85
CA LEU A 102 -14.83 -0.73 -2.57
C LEU A 102 -13.59 -0.70 -1.67
N HIS A 103 -13.77 -0.32 -0.40
CA HIS A 103 -12.73 -0.38 0.62
C HIS A 103 -12.19 -1.80 0.80
N ASP A 104 -13.07 -2.79 0.95
CA ASP A 104 -12.67 -4.20 1.09
C ASP A 104 -11.91 -4.70 -0.15
N SER A 105 -12.31 -4.22 -1.33
CA SER A 105 -11.61 -4.52 -2.59
C SER A 105 -10.21 -3.88 -2.64
N LEU A 106 -10.06 -2.65 -2.15
CA LEU A 106 -8.78 -1.96 -2.04
C LEU A 106 -7.86 -2.69 -1.05
N VAL A 107 -8.36 -3.03 0.14
CA VAL A 107 -7.63 -3.82 1.15
C VAL A 107 -7.14 -5.14 0.55
N LYS A 108 -8.03 -5.87 -0.13
CA LYS A 108 -7.70 -7.14 -0.79
C LYS A 108 -6.64 -6.97 -1.88
N LEU A 109 -6.70 -5.91 -2.69
CA LEU A 109 -5.69 -5.60 -3.69
C LEU A 109 -4.30 -5.46 -3.05
N TYR A 110 -4.18 -4.72 -1.95
CA TYR A 110 -2.91 -4.58 -1.23
C TYR A 110 -2.40 -5.92 -0.71
N GLU A 111 -3.24 -6.73 -0.07
CA GLU A 111 -2.84 -8.04 0.46
C GLU A 111 -2.37 -9.01 -0.63
N GLN A 112 -3.09 -9.05 -1.76
CA GLN A 112 -2.75 -9.89 -2.90
C GLN A 112 -1.43 -9.45 -3.52
N THR A 113 -1.22 -8.15 -3.65
CA THR A 113 0.02 -7.57 -4.19
C THR A 113 1.20 -7.87 -3.28
N ALA A 114 1.06 -7.66 -1.96
CA ALA A 114 2.09 -8.01 -1.00
C ALA A 114 2.46 -9.50 -1.04
N THR A 115 1.45 -10.38 -1.15
CA THR A 115 1.66 -11.82 -1.30
C THR A 115 2.40 -12.16 -2.59
N SER A 116 2.01 -11.54 -3.71
CA SER A 116 2.63 -11.76 -5.02
C SER A 116 4.10 -11.34 -5.01
N LEU A 117 4.40 -10.16 -4.48
CA LEU A 117 5.76 -9.65 -4.33
C LEU A 117 6.59 -10.51 -3.37
N GLY A 118 5.99 -11.03 -2.30
CA GLY A 118 6.67 -11.98 -1.41
C GLY A 118 7.11 -13.24 -2.15
N ARG A 119 6.27 -13.78 -3.05
CA ARG A 119 6.65 -14.91 -3.91
C ARG A 119 7.77 -14.55 -4.89
N LEU A 120 7.69 -13.36 -5.49
CA LEU A 120 8.71 -12.89 -6.43
C LEU A 120 10.06 -12.66 -5.75
N ALA A 121 10.06 -12.12 -4.53
CA ALA A 121 11.26 -11.98 -3.69
C ALA A 121 11.92 -13.34 -3.41
N SER A 122 11.12 -14.37 -3.12
CA SER A 122 11.63 -15.74 -2.94
C SER A 122 12.22 -16.31 -4.22
N ARG A 123 11.63 -16.02 -5.38
CA ARG A 123 12.19 -16.41 -6.69
C ARG A 123 13.51 -15.72 -6.98
N PHE A 124 13.60 -14.40 -6.73
CA PHE A 124 14.88 -13.69 -6.86
C PHE A 124 15.98 -14.27 -5.98
N ALA A 125 15.64 -14.72 -4.76
CA ALA A 125 16.63 -15.34 -3.86
C ALA A 125 17.15 -16.70 -4.36
N GLN A 126 16.37 -17.38 -5.21
CA GLN A 126 16.71 -18.70 -5.78
C GLN A 126 17.31 -18.60 -7.18
N ALA A 127 17.20 -17.43 -7.83
CA ALA A 127 17.65 -17.22 -9.19
C ALA A 127 19.16 -17.45 -9.31
N GLY A 128 19.54 -18.37 -10.21
CA GLY A 128 20.92 -18.81 -10.40
C GLY A 128 21.64 -18.10 -11.54
N ASP A 129 20.88 -17.48 -12.46
CA ASP A 129 21.43 -16.86 -13.65
C ASP A 129 20.81 -15.48 -13.99
N PRO A 130 21.46 -14.68 -14.85
CA PRO A 130 20.98 -13.35 -15.22
C PRO A 130 19.65 -13.32 -16.01
N VAL A 131 19.30 -14.39 -16.73
CA VAL A 131 18.07 -14.46 -17.52
C VAL A 131 16.86 -14.58 -16.58
N GLU A 132 16.96 -15.42 -15.55
CA GLU A 132 15.93 -15.52 -14.51
C GLU A 132 15.73 -14.20 -13.76
N LEU A 133 16.83 -13.48 -13.47
CA LEU A 133 16.78 -12.15 -12.86
C LEU A 133 16.10 -11.12 -13.76
N ALA A 134 16.40 -11.13 -15.06
CA ALA A 134 15.77 -10.24 -16.02
C ALA A 134 14.26 -10.52 -16.15
N ALA A 135 13.87 -11.81 -16.22
CA ALA A 135 12.47 -12.21 -16.26
C ALA A 135 11.72 -11.80 -14.98
N GLY A 136 12.34 -12.00 -13.80
CA GLY A 136 11.76 -11.56 -12.53
C GLY A 136 11.61 -10.03 -12.44
N ALA A 137 12.57 -9.27 -12.96
CA ALA A 137 12.48 -7.80 -12.99
C ALA A 137 11.36 -7.31 -13.93
N GLN A 138 11.18 -7.97 -15.07
CA GLN A 138 10.07 -7.68 -15.99
C GLN A 138 8.72 -8.01 -15.34
N GLU A 139 8.61 -9.16 -14.68
CA GLU A 139 7.41 -9.55 -13.94
C GLU A 139 7.08 -8.55 -12.83
N LEU A 140 8.10 -8.10 -12.08
CA LEU A 140 7.92 -7.05 -11.06
C LEU A 140 7.36 -5.77 -11.68
N SER A 141 7.94 -5.30 -12.79
CA SER A 141 7.47 -4.10 -13.48
C SER A 141 6.00 -4.23 -13.93
N THR A 142 5.62 -5.37 -14.49
CA THR A 142 4.22 -5.64 -14.86
C THR A 142 3.29 -5.66 -13.64
N GLN A 143 3.70 -6.30 -12.53
CA GLN A 143 2.90 -6.31 -11.30
C GLN A 143 2.72 -4.91 -10.72
N ILE A 144 3.78 -4.09 -10.73
CA ILE A 144 3.74 -2.68 -10.29
C ILE A 144 2.75 -1.86 -11.12
N GLN A 145 2.79 -2.01 -12.45
CA GLN A 145 1.87 -1.31 -13.35
C GLN A 145 0.42 -1.75 -13.12
N GLN A 146 0.15 -3.05 -13.06
CA GLN A 146 -1.18 -3.60 -12.81
C GLN A 146 -1.74 -3.14 -11.47
N TYR A 147 -0.92 -3.19 -10.41
CA TYR A 147 -1.29 -2.67 -9.10
C TYR A 147 -1.64 -1.18 -9.18
N SER A 148 -0.80 -0.36 -9.81
CA SER A 148 -0.99 1.09 -9.86
C SER A 148 -2.28 1.46 -10.59
N THR A 149 -2.60 0.76 -11.68
CA THR A 149 -3.87 0.94 -12.39
C THR A 149 -5.08 0.56 -11.53
N GLN A 150 -5.07 -0.63 -10.92
CA GLN A 150 -6.20 -1.10 -10.10
C GLN A 150 -6.39 -0.26 -8.83
N GLU A 151 -5.30 0.18 -8.21
CA GLU A 151 -5.33 1.05 -7.05
C GLU A 151 -5.95 2.40 -7.40
N HIS A 152 -5.53 3.01 -8.52
CA HIS A 152 -6.08 4.26 -9.01
C HIS A 152 -7.59 4.15 -9.31
N GLU A 153 -8.00 3.09 -10.01
CA GLU A 153 -9.41 2.83 -10.33
C GLU A 153 -10.27 2.68 -9.07
N LEU A 154 -9.80 1.92 -8.07
CA LEU A 154 -10.52 1.71 -6.82
C LEU A 154 -10.59 2.99 -5.99
N ARG A 155 -9.49 3.75 -5.93
CA ARG A 155 -9.45 5.04 -5.23
C ARG A 155 -10.42 6.05 -5.85
N ASP A 156 -10.42 6.17 -7.18
CA ASP A 156 -11.33 7.07 -7.90
C ASP A 156 -12.79 6.61 -7.80
N ALA A 157 -13.04 5.30 -7.72
CA ALA A 157 -14.38 4.77 -7.42
C ALA A 157 -14.83 5.12 -5.99
N ILE A 158 -13.93 5.00 -5.00
CA ILE A 158 -14.21 5.42 -3.62
C ILE A 158 -14.51 6.92 -3.56
N GLU A 159 -13.68 7.76 -4.18
CA GLU A 159 -13.88 9.21 -4.20
C GLU A 159 -15.22 9.60 -4.80
N ARG A 160 -15.58 9.02 -5.97
CA ARG A 160 -16.88 9.26 -6.59
C ARG A 160 -18.05 8.85 -5.71
N ALA A 161 -17.95 7.69 -5.07
CA ALA A 161 -19.00 7.20 -4.18
C ALA A 161 -19.15 8.07 -2.92
N LEU A 162 -18.05 8.59 -2.37
CA LEU A 162 -18.09 9.56 -1.27
C LEU A 162 -18.76 10.87 -1.69
N VAL A 163 -18.41 11.43 -2.86
CA VAL A 163 -19.02 12.66 -3.39
C VAL A 163 -20.53 12.50 -3.58
N GLN A 164 -20.97 11.35 -4.13
CA GLN A 164 -22.40 11.04 -4.29
C GLN A 164 -23.12 10.96 -2.95
N ALA A 165 -22.51 10.33 -1.95
CA ALA A 165 -23.10 10.18 -0.61
C ALA A 165 -23.21 11.52 0.15
N THR A 166 -22.40 12.53 -0.19
CA THR A 166 -22.39 13.85 0.46
C THR A 166 -23.17 14.92 -0.30
N THR A 167 -23.74 14.62 -1.47
CA THR A 167 -24.52 15.60 -2.26
C THR A 167 -26.02 15.50 -1.93
N PRO A 168 -26.69 16.54 -1.42
CA PRO A 168 -28.12 16.49 -1.10
C PRO A 168 -28.97 16.39 -2.39
N GLY A 169 -29.76 15.32 -2.54
CA GLY A 169 -30.77 15.20 -3.61
C GLY A 169 -30.64 13.98 -4.55
N GLY A 170 -29.82 12.99 -4.21
CA GLY A 170 -29.79 11.67 -4.89
C GLY A 170 -30.75 10.66 -4.30
#